data_AF-A0A445A2T6-F1
#
_entry.id   AF-A0A445A2T6-F1
#
_cell.length_a   1.000
_cell.length_b   1.000
_cell.length_c   1.000
_cell.angle_alpha   90.00
_cell.angle_beta   90.00
_cell.angle_gamma   90.00
#
_symmetry.space_group_name_H-M   'P 1'
#
loop_
_entity.id
_entity.type
_entity.pdbx_description
1 polymer ?
#
loop_
_entity_poly.entity_id
_entity_poly.type
_entity_poly.pdbx_seq_one_letter_code
_entity_poly.pdbx_strand_id
1 'polypeptide(L)'
;MDNRVNPLKGISFMHLTIFAASETWMEWLMKKQKAFDQRGDMAVAAWAEQQQQELNLRVRQLSRSKTDPDEARKILAREKAAAAKNFSNTLKRHTLVLKKRDLMRRKAEQDQDKHISQLLAAEGLELDSDE
;
A
#
# COMPACT_ATOMS: atom_id res chain seq x y z
N MET A 1 2.26 55.98 -24.32
CA MET A 1 1.83 54.56 -24.25
C MET A 1 2.77 53.85 -23.29
N ASP A 2 2.44 53.84 -22.00
CA ASP A 2 3.29 53.24 -20.97
C ASP A 2 3.14 51.71 -20.96
N ASN A 3 4.11 51.02 -21.57
CA ASN A 3 4.26 49.56 -21.55
C ASN A 3 5.00 49.07 -20.30
N ARG A 4 4.62 49.53 -19.10
CA ARG A 4 5.17 48.99 -17.85
C ARG A 4 4.46 47.68 -17.52
N VAL A 5 5.06 46.56 -17.93
CA VAL A 5 4.64 45.21 -17.52
C VAL A 5 4.62 45.18 -15.99
N ASN A 6 3.43 45.04 -15.41
CA ASN A 6 3.25 45.12 -13.97
C ASN A 6 3.89 43.86 -13.31
N PRO A 7 4.99 44.00 -12.54
CA PRO A 7 5.76 42.86 -12.03
C PRO A 7 4.94 41.97 -11.09
N LEU A 8 3.92 42.53 -10.43
CA LEU A 8 2.99 41.82 -9.57
C LEU A 8 2.16 40.77 -10.33
N LYS A 9 1.81 41.04 -11.61
CA LYS A 9 1.13 40.06 -12.46
C LYS A 9 2.06 38.92 -12.89
N GLY A 10 3.34 39.23 -13.13
CA GLY A 10 4.35 38.22 -13.46
C GLY A 10 4.65 37.29 -12.28
N ILE A 11 4.77 37.85 -11.07
CA ILE A 11 5.00 37.08 -9.83
C ILE A 11 3.78 36.21 -9.50
N SER A 12 2.56 36.76 -9.59
CA SER A 12 1.33 35.99 -9.35
C SER A 12 1.13 34.85 -10.36
N PHE A 13 1.42 35.10 -11.64
CA PHE A 13 1.35 34.07 -12.68
C PHE A 13 2.39 32.97 -12.46
N MET A 14 3.62 33.34 -12.08
CA MET A 14 4.69 32.38 -11.77
C MET A 14 4.36 31.52 -10.54
N HIS A 15 3.76 32.12 -9.50
CA HIS A 15 3.37 31.37 -8.31
C HIS A 15 2.23 30.38 -8.60
N LEU A 16 1.25 30.79 -9.43
CA LEU A 16 0.14 29.94 -9.85
C LEU A 16 0.60 28.74 -10.69
N THR A 17 1.57 28.94 -11.59
CA THR A 17 2.10 27.84 -12.42
C THR A 17 2.98 26.88 -11.64
N ILE A 18 3.76 27.37 -10.67
CA ILE A 18 4.56 26.53 -9.76
C ILE A 18 3.64 25.69 -8.87
N PHE A 19 2.59 26.29 -8.31
CA PHE A 19 1.63 25.57 -7.48
C PHE A 19 0.91 24.47 -8.26
N ALA A 20 0.38 24.78 -9.45
CA ALA A 20 -0.26 23.78 -10.32
C ALA A 20 0.72 22.67 -10.77
N ALA A 21 1.99 23.00 -11.02
CA ALA A 21 3.02 22.00 -11.32
C ALA A 21 3.29 21.07 -10.13
N SER A 22 3.25 21.58 -8.89
CA SER A 22 3.42 20.77 -7.68
C SER A 22 2.23 19.84 -7.42
N GLU A 23 1.00 20.30 -7.66
CA GLU A 23 -0.21 19.49 -7.53
C GLU A 23 -0.24 18.33 -8.54
N THR A 24 0.05 18.63 -9.81
CA THR A 24 0.10 17.60 -10.87
C THR A 24 1.19 16.56 -10.61
N TRP A 25 2.31 16.96 -10.00
CA TRP A 25 3.37 16.04 -9.59
C TRP A 25 2.92 15.15 -8.42
N MET A 26 2.25 15.73 -7.40
CA MET A 26 1.67 14.97 -6.29
C MET A 26 0.61 13.97 -6.78
N GLU A 27 -0.30 14.38 -7.66
CA GLU A 27 -1.31 13.49 -8.22
C GLU A 27 -0.69 12.29 -8.96
N TRP A 28 0.36 12.54 -9.74
CA TRP A 28 1.07 11.48 -10.44
C TRP A 28 1.71 10.48 -9.46
N LEU A 29 2.33 11.00 -8.39
CA LEU A 29 2.96 10.20 -7.35
C LEU A 29 1.93 9.32 -6.60
N MET A 30 0.78 9.90 -6.25
CA MET A 30 -0.34 9.19 -5.64
C MET A 30 -0.90 8.10 -6.55
N LYS A 31 -1.02 8.36 -7.86
CA LYS A 31 -1.44 7.35 -8.85
C LYS A 31 -0.44 6.19 -8.94
N LYS A 32 0.87 6.47 -8.95
CA LYS A 32 1.91 5.43 -8.95
C LYS A 32 1.87 4.59 -7.68
N GLN A 33 1.68 5.23 -6.54
CA GLN A 33 1.56 4.54 -5.25
C GLN A 33 0.34 3.61 -5.21
N LYS A 34 -0.83 4.09 -5.63
CA LYS A 34 -2.05 3.29 -5.67
C LYS A 34 -1.90 2.06 -6.57
N ALA A 35 -1.24 2.22 -7.72
CA ALA A 35 -0.94 1.11 -8.62
C ALA A 35 0.04 0.10 -8.01
N PHE A 36 1.02 0.53 -7.21
CA PHE A 36 1.94 -0.36 -6.50
C PHE A 36 1.22 -1.16 -5.40
N ASP A 37 0.39 -0.49 -4.60
CA ASP A 37 -0.38 -1.13 -3.53
C ASP A 37 -1.36 -2.18 -4.11
N GLN A 38 -2.04 -1.85 -5.20
CA GLN A 38 -2.94 -2.76 -5.90
C GLN A 38 -2.23 -3.99 -6.48
N ARG A 39 -1.00 -3.83 -7.01
CA ARG A 39 -0.16 -4.95 -7.44
C ARG A 39 0.26 -5.84 -6.26
N GLY A 40 0.54 -5.24 -5.11
CA GLY A 40 0.83 -5.96 -3.88
C GLY A 40 -0.33 -6.86 -3.46
N ASP A 41 -1.55 -6.32 -3.42
CA ASP A 41 -2.76 -7.09 -3.07
C ASP A 41 -3.04 -8.21 -4.08
N MET A 42 -2.86 -7.93 -5.38
CA MET A 42 -2.98 -8.95 -6.43
C MET A 42 -1.93 -10.06 -6.30
N ALA A 43 -0.69 -9.75 -5.92
CA ALA A 43 0.36 -10.75 -5.73
C ALA A 43 0.02 -11.72 -4.59
N VAL A 44 -0.64 -11.24 -3.54
CA VAL A 44 -1.10 -12.07 -2.41
C VAL A 44 -2.25 -12.97 -2.82
N ALA A 45 -3.21 -12.43 -3.57
CA ALA A 45 -4.33 -13.20 -4.10
C ALA A 45 -3.83 -14.32 -5.03
N ALA A 46 -2.94 -13.99 -5.96
CA ALA A 46 -2.33 -14.96 -6.88
C ALA A 46 -1.53 -16.04 -6.14
N TRP A 47 -0.77 -15.65 -5.10
CA TRP A 47 -0.04 -16.61 -4.26
C TRP A 47 -1.00 -17.55 -3.50
N ALA A 48 -2.08 -17.03 -2.94
CA ALA A 48 -3.09 -17.84 -2.26
C ALA A 48 -3.77 -18.84 -3.22
N GLU A 49 -4.09 -18.39 -4.43
CA GLU A 49 -4.68 -19.22 -5.48
C GLU A 49 -3.72 -20.34 -5.94
N GLN A 50 -2.44 -20.01 -6.12
CA GLN A 50 -1.41 -21.01 -6.44
C GLN A 50 -1.30 -22.08 -5.35
N GLN A 51 -1.31 -21.69 -4.08
CA GLN A 51 -1.26 -22.64 -2.96
C GLN A 51 -2.49 -23.56 -2.93
N GLN A 52 -3.68 -23.03 -3.22
CA GLN A 52 -4.90 -23.84 -3.32
C GLN A 52 -4.84 -24.84 -4.48
N GLN A 53 -4.29 -24.42 -5.63
CA GLN A 53 -4.11 -25.29 -6.80
C GLN A 53 -3.10 -26.42 -6.52
N GLU A 54 -1.96 -26.12 -5.92
CA GLU A 54 -0.96 -27.13 -5.52
C GLU A 54 -1.55 -28.17 -4.57
N LEU A 55 -2.34 -27.72 -3.58
CA LEU A 55 -3.03 -28.63 -2.66
C LEU A 55 -3.99 -29.55 -3.40
N ASN A 56 -4.82 -28.99 -4.29
CA ASN A 56 -5.79 -29.74 -5.07
C ASN A 56 -5.11 -30.76 -5.98
N LEU A 57 -3.96 -30.44 -6.57
CA LEU A 57 -3.17 -31.36 -7.40
C LEU A 57 -2.60 -32.51 -6.57
N ARG A 58 -2.03 -32.23 -5.39
CA ARG A 58 -1.52 -33.28 -4.48
C ARG A 58 -2.62 -34.20 -3.99
N VAL A 59 -3.78 -33.65 -3.60
CA VAL A 59 -4.97 -34.44 -3.23
C VAL A 59 -5.39 -35.39 -4.36
N ARG A 60 -5.41 -34.90 -5.62
CA ARG A 60 -5.74 -35.71 -6.80
C ARG A 60 -4.69 -36.77 -7.11
N GLN A 61 -3.42 -36.50 -6.86
CA GLN A 61 -2.34 -37.48 -7.01
C GLN A 61 -2.45 -38.58 -5.95
N LEU A 62 -2.71 -38.19 -4.70
CA LEU A 62 -2.88 -39.12 -3.59
C LEU A 62 -4.10 -40.02 -3.79
N SER A 63 -5.22 -39.48 -4.27
CA SER A 63 -6.44 -40.25 -4.54
C SER A 63 -6.29 -41.23 -5.70
N ARG A 64 -5.31 -41.02 -6.59
CA ARG A 64 -5.00 -41.92 -7.71
C ARG A 64 -3.92 -42.95 -7.36
N SER A 65 -3.23 -42.80 -6.24
CA SER A 65 -2.23 -43.76 -5.77
C SER A 65 -2.92 -45.04 -5.27
N LYS A 66 -2.31 -46.22 -5.52
CA LYS A 66 -2.81 -47.52 -5.04
C LYS A 66 -2.47 -47.75 -3.56
N THR A 67 -2.64 -46.72 -2.73
CA THR A 67 -2.38 -46.76 -1.29
C THR A 67 -3.67 -47.18 -0.57
N ASP A 68 -3.54 -47.77 0.62
CA ASP A 68 -4.68 -48.12 1.47
C ASP A 68 -5.64 -46.92 1.59
N PRO A 69 -6.95 -47.08 1.29
CA PRO A 69 -7.92 -45.99 1.31
C PRO A 69 -8.00 -45.26 2.66
N ASP A 70 -7.70 -45.92 3.78
CA ASP A 70 -7.73 -45.28 5.10
C ASP A 70 -6.48 -44.43 5.37
N GLU A 71 -5.30 -44.87 4.90
CA GLU A 71 -4.08 -44.07 4.95
C GLU A 71 -4.19 -42.84 4.05
N ALA A 72 -4.76 -43.00 2.85
CA ALA A 72 -5.00 -41.89 1.93
C ALA A 72 -5.91 -40.82 2.58
N ARG A 73 -6.99 -41.23 3.27
CA ARG A 73 -7.89 -40.32 4.00
C ARG A 73 -7.16 -39.58 5.12
N LYS A 74 -6.30 -40.27 5.88
CA LYS A 74 -5.55 -39.68 6.99
C LYS A 74 -4.51 -38.65 6.52
N ILE A 75 -3.81 -38.94 5.43
CA ILE A 75 -2.86 -38.01 4.82
C ILE A 75 -3.60 -36.77 4.29
N LEU A 76 -4.71 -36.95 3.58
CA LEU A 76 -5.52 -35.87 3.02
C LEU A 76 -6.09 -34.95 4.11
N ALA A 77 -6.54 -35.50 5.24
CA ALA A 77 -6.98 -34.73 6.40
C ALA A 77 -5.82 -33.90 7.02
N ARG A 78 -4.63 -34.50 7.15
CA ARG A 78 -3.44 -33.82 7.66
C ARG A 78 -2.99 -32.69 6.72
N GLU A 79 -3.04 -32.90 5.42
CA GLU A 79 -2.70 -31.90 4.41
C GLU A 79 -3.69 -30.72 4.41
N LYS A 80 -5.00 -30.99 4.49
CA LYS A 80 -6.02 -29.93 4.63
C LYS A 80 -5.80 -29.10 5.88
N ALA A 81 -5.48 -29.74 7.02
CA ALA A 81 -5.19 -29.03 8.26
C ALA A 81 -3.92 -28.17 8.16
N ALA A 82 -2.86 -28.70 7.54
CA ALA A 82 -1.64 -27.94 7.28
C ALA A 82 -1.86 -26.76 6.34
N ALA A 83 -2.66 -26.94 5.28
CA ALA A 83 -3.04 -25.90 4.33
C ALA A 83 -3.77 -24.74 5.02
N ALA A 84 -4.79 -25.06 5.83
CA ALA A 84 -5.56 -24.06 6.57
C ALA A 84 -4.67 -23.26 7.54
N LYS A 85 -3.72 -23.94 8.21
CA LYS A 85 -2.75 -23.29 9.10
C LYS A 85 -1.79 -22.37 8.33
N ASN A 86 -1.28 -22.82 7.19
CA ASN A 86 -0.37 -22.03 6.35
C ASN A 86 -1.06 -20.81 5.75
N PHE A 87 -2.30 -20.96 5.28
CA PHE A 87 -3.13 -19.86 4.80
C PHE A 87 -3.38 -18.82 5.90
N SER A 88 -3.84 -19.25 7.08
CA SER A 88 -4.07 -18.37 8.22
C SER A 88 -2.81 -17.61 8.64
N ASN A 89 -1.67 -18.30 8.72
CA ASN A 89 -0.39 -17.67 9.06
C ASN A 89 0.05 -16.65 8.01
N THR A 90 -0.15 -16.94 6.72
CA THR A 90 0.27 -16.03 5.65
C THR A 90 -0.62 -14.80 5.58
N LEU A 91 -1.94 -14.97 5.73
CA LEU A 91 -2.85 -13.83 5.88
C LEU A 91 -2.44 -12.94 7.06
N LYS A 92 -2.22 -13.52 8.25
CA LYS A 92 -1.79 -12.75 9.43
C LYS A 92 -0.51 -11.96 9.17
N ARG A 93 0.51 -12.60 8.57
CA ARG A 93 1.76 -11.93 8.21
C ARG A 93 1.52 -10.78 7.24
N HIS A 94 0.69 -10.99 6.22
CA HIS A 94 0.42 -9.96 5.22
C HIS A 94 -0.36 -8.78 5.80
N THR A 95 -1.38 -9.05 6.62
CA THR A 95 -2.11 -8.00 7.35
C THR A 95 -1.18 -7.18 8.24
N LEU A 96 -0.20 -7.81 8.90
CA LEU A 96 0.80 -7.09 9.70
C LEU A 96 1.72 -6.21 8.86
N VAL A 97 2.12 -6.66 7.66
CA VAL A 97 2.93 -5.86 6.74
C VAL A 97 2.16 -4.62 6.28
N LEU A 98 0.89 -4.78 5.88
CA LEU A 98 0.04 -3.65 5.49
C LEU A 98 -0.16 -2.67 6.66
N LYS A 99 -0.45 -3.19 7.85
CA LYS A 99 -0.59 -2.36 9.06
C LYS A 99 0.69 -1.61 9.41
N LYS A 100 1.86 -2.24 9.25
CA LYS A 100 3.17 -1.60 9.45
C LYS A 100 3.38 -0.48 8.42
N ARG A 101 3.03 -0.70 7.15
CA ARG A 101 3.12 0.31 6.09
C ARG A 101 2.26 1.53 6.42
N ASP A 102 1.02 1.30 6.84
CA ASP A 102 0.09 2.39 7.18
C ASP A 102 0.56 3.19 8.41
N LEU A 103 1.12 2.51 9.42
CA LEU A 103 1.71 3.18 10.58
C LEU A 103 2.90 4.07 10.19
N MET A 104 3.81 3.56 9.36
CA MET A 104 4.96 4.34 8.89
C MET A 104 4.54 5.54 8.03
N ARG A 105 3.46 5.40 7.25
CA ARG A 105 2.88 6.49 6.47
C ARG A 105 2.35 7.61 7.36
N ARG A 106 1.47 7.28 8.31
CA ARG A 106 0.92 8.26 9.26
C ARG A 106 2.01 8.97 10.05
N LYS A 107 3.07 8.23 10.40
CA LYS A 107 4.23 8.82 11.06
C LYS A 107 4.95 9.82 10.16
N ALA A 108 5.18 9.47 8.89
CA ALA A 108 5.83 10.37 7.94
C ALA A 108 4.99 11.64 7.67
N GLU A 109 3.68 11.51 7.55
CA GLU A 109 2.74 12.64 7.44
C GLU A 109 2.84 13.55 8.67
N GLN A 110 2.78 12.98 9.88
CA GLN A 110 2.95 13.75 11.12
C GLN A 110 4.32 14.44 11.24
N ASP A 111 5.39 13.77 10.82
CA ASP A 111 6.74 14.34 10.86
C ASP A 111 6.88 15.48 9.84
N GLN A 112 6.23 15.38 8.67
CA GLN A 112 6.14 16.44 7.69
C GLN A 112 5.31 17.63 8.21
N ASP A 113 4.15 17.38 8.79
CA ASP A 113 3.30 18.43 9.36
C ASP A 113 4.04 19.20 10.47
N LYS A 114 4.73 18.49 11.36
CA LYS A 114 5.58 19.12 12.39
C LYS A 114 6.68 19.98 11.77
N HIS A 115 7.32 19.50 10.71
CA HIS A 115 8.36 20.27 10.02
C HIS A 115 7.79 21.55 9.41
N ILE A 116 6.63 21.47 8.77
CA ILE A 116 5.91 22.63 8.22
C ILE A 116 5.55 23.61 9.36
N SER A 117 5.00 23.14 10.47
CA SER A 117 4.70 23.98 11.63
C SER A 117 5.94 24.70 12.19
N GLN A 118 7.10 24.02 12.24
CA GLN A 118 8.36 24.65 12.67
C GLN A 118 8.83 25.75 11.71
N LEU A 119 8.73 25.51 10.40
CA LEU A 119 9.09 26.51 9.38
C LEU A 119 8.15 27.72 9.44
N LEU A 120 6.85 27.49 9.58
CA LEU A 120 5.84 28.54 9.72
C LEU A 120 6.10 29.41 10.97
N ALA A 121 6.39 28.80 12.12
CA ALA A 121 6.73 29.52 13.34
C ALA A 121 8.03 30.34 13.19
N ALA A 122 9.04 29.80 12.50
CA ALA A 122 10.29 30.50 12.23
C ALA A 122 10.10 31.73 11.31
N GLU A 123 9.11 31.70 10.41
CA GLU A 123 8.71 32.83 9.57
C GLU A 123 7.72 33.79 10.26
N GLY A 124 7.29 33.50 11.50
CA GLY A 124 6.31 34.30 12.24
C GLY A 124 4.88 34.14 11.73
N LEU A 125 4.60 33.09 10.96
CA LEU A 125 3.31 32.73 10.38
C LEU A 125 2.69 31.56 11.14
N GLU A 126 2.56 31.66 12.47
CA GLU A 126 1.87 30.63 13.25
C GLU A 126 0.40 30.54 12.81
N LEU A 127 -0.05 29.34 12.49
CA LEU A 127 -1.49 29.07 12.31
C LEU A 127 -2.12 29.16 13.70
N ASP A 128 -3.08 30.08 13.90
CA ASP A 128 -3.90 30.13 15.11
C ASP A 128 -4.54 28.75 15.32
N SER A 129 -4.02 27.99 16.28
CA SER A 129 -4.65 26.75 16.73
C SER A 129 -5.76 27.16 17.69
N ASP A 130 -6.94 27.45 17.14
CA ASP A 130 -8.14 27.67 17.94
C ASP A 130 -8.43 26.41 18.81
N GLU A 131 -8.72 26.69 20.08
CA GLU A 131 -8.84 25.82 21.26
C GLU A 131 -9.79 24.61 21.13
#